data_AF-A0A444TZW8-F1
#
_entry.id   AF-A0A444TZW8-F1
#
_cell.length_a   1.000
_cell.length_b   1.000
_cell.length_c   1.000
_cell.angle_alpha   90.00
_cell.angle_beta   90.00
_cell.angle_gamma   90.00
#
_symmetry.space_group_name_H-M   'P 1'
#
loop_
_entity.id
_entity.type
_entity.pdbx_description
1 polymer ?
#
loop_
_entity_poly.entity_id
_entity_poly.type
_entity_poly.pdbx_seq_one_letter_code
_entity_poly.pdbx_strand_id
1 'polypeptide(L)'
;MTVMKEVQSALNTAAADDSKLVLLSAVGSVFCCGLDFIYFIRRLTDDRKRESIKMAETISNFVNTFIQFKKPIIVAVNGPATVAAAVLRESKSLVRNAMKGTLEQANEKECEVLKRVWGSAQGMDSILKYLQKKIDEF
;
A
#
# COMPACT_ATOMS: atom_id res chain seq x y z
N MET A 1 11.36 19.54 2.97
CA MET A 1 10.84 19.08 4.28
C MET A 1 9.54 19.78 4.67
N THR A 2 9.36 21.06 4.31
CA THR A 2 8.18 21.87 4.70
C THR A 2 6.86 21.27 4.25
N VAL A 3 6.73 20.86 2.99
CA VAL A 3 5.48 20.28 2.43
C VAL A 3 5.00 19.06 3.22
N MET A 4 5.89 18.13 3.59
CA MET A 4 5.51 16.96 4.39
C MET A 4 4.94 17.36 5.74
N LYS A 5 5.53 18.36 6.41
CA LYS A 5 5.05 18.85 7.71
C LYS A 5 3.70 19.56 7.59
N GLU A 6 3.49 20.32 6.52
CA GLU A 6 2.21 20.99 6.26
C GLU A 6 1.09 19.99 6.05
N VAL A 7 1.33 18.95 5.24
CA VAL A 7 0.36 17.85 5.03
C VAL A 7 0.09 17.10 6.34
N GLN A 8 1.12 16.81 7.15
CA GLN A 8 0.92 16.20 8.47
C GLN A 8 0.04 17.08 9.37
N SER A 9 0.30 18.39 9.40
CA SER A 9 -0.49 19.33 10.19
C SER A 9 -1.95 19.36 9.73
N ALA A 10 -2.19 19.41 8.41
CA ALA A 10 -3.55 19.40 7.85
C ALA A 10 -4.30 18.10 8.19
N LEU A 11 -3.63 16.95 8.09
CA LEU A 11 -4.20 15.67 8.49
C LEU A 11 -4.48 15.62 10.00
N ASN A 12 -3.60 16.12 10.85
CA ASN A 12 -3.83 16.16 12.29
C ASN A 12 -5.05 17.03 12.66
N THR A 13 -5.24 18.17 11.99
CA THR A 13 -6.43 19.00 12.16
C THR A 13 -7.69 18.26 11.71
N ALA A 14 -7.67 17.66 10.51
CA ALA A 14 -8.79 16.89 9.99
C ALA A 14 -9.08 15.61 10.79
N ALA A 15 -8.12 15.10 11.56
CA ALA A 15 -8.34 13.98 12.47
C ALA A 15 -9.15 14.42 13.70
N ALA A 16 -8.94 15.65 14.18
CA ALA A 16 -9.52 16.18 15.41
C ALA A 16 -10.87 16.89 15.21
N ASP A 17 -11.17 17.36 14.00
CA ASP A 17 -12.41 18.07 13.67
C ASP A 17 -13.61 17.12 13.41
N ASP A 18 -14.72 17.70 12.96
CA ASP A 18 -15.96 16.99 12.63
C ASP A 18 -16.02 16.44 11.18
N SER A 19 -14.98 16.66 10.37
CA SER A 19 -14.86 16.13 9.01
C SER A 19 -15.06 14.62 9.00
N LYS A 20 -15.73 14.07 7.98
CA LYS A 20 -16.02 12.63 7.89
C LYS A 20 -14.99 11.85 7.08
N LEU A 21 -14.30 12.53 6.17
CA LEU A 21 -13.25 12.01 5.31
C LEU A 21 -12.33 13.16 4.86
N VAL A 22 -11.20 12.82 4.26
CA VAL A 22 -10.29 13.77 3.62
C VAL A 22 -10.27 13.49 2.12
N LEU A 23 -10.42 14.54 1.31
CA LEU A 23 -10.10 14.48 -0.12
C LEU A 23 -8.70 15.05 -0.33
N LEU A 24 -7.76 14.20 -0.73
CA LEU A 24 -6.40 14.60 -1.11
C LEU A 24 -6.30 14.69 -2.63
N SER A 25 -6.01 15.89 -3.15
CA SER A 25 -5.84 16.16 -4.58
C SER A 25 -4.62 17.05 -4.82
N ALA A 26 -4.26 17.25 -6.08
CA ALA A 26 -3.20 18.17 -6.49
C ALA A 26 -3.74 19.16 -7.52
N VAL A 27 -3.11 20.33 -7.60
CA VAL A 27 -3.42 21.35 -8.60
C VAL A 27 -2.34 21.29 -9.69
N GLY A 28 -2.77 21.33 -10.97
CA GLY A 28 -1.88 21.27 -12.12
C GLY A 28 -1.93 19.94 -12.87
N SER A 29 -0.91 19.66 -13.69
CA SER A 29 -0.83 18.47 -14.55
C SER A 29 -0.09 17.29 -13.92
N VAL A 30 0.42 17.45 -12.70
CA VAL A 30 1.20 16.45 -11.96
C VAL A 30 0.64 16.31 -10.57
N PHE A 31 0.41 15.07 -10.13
CA PHE A 31 -0.11 14.81 -8.79
C PHE A 31 1.00 14.93 -7.73
N CYS A 32 2.11 14.19 -7.91
CA CYS A 32 3.24 14.22 -6.99
C CYS A 32 4.51 13.66 -7.66
N CYS A 33 5.63 14.38 -7.59
CA CYS A 33 6.93 13.91 -8.08
C CYS A 33 7.80 13.21 -7.03
N GLY A 34 7.25 12.95 -5.83
CA GLY A 34 7.99 12.36 -4.73
C GLY A 34 8.94 13.35 -4.05
N LEU A 35 10.13 12.87 -3.66
CA LEU A 35 11.14 13.69 -2.98
C LEU A 35 11.80 14.66 -3.96
N ASP A 36 11.93 15.93 -3.54
CA ASP A 36 12.78 16.90 -4.24
C ASP A 36 14.26 16.53 -4.06
N PHE A 37 14.79 15.78 -5.02
CA PHE A 37 16.19 15.33 -5.00
C PHE A 37 17.18 16.46 -5.16
N ILE A 38 16.84 17.56 -5.84
CA ILE A 38 17.74 18.71 -6.00
C ILE A 38 17.95 19.36 -4.62
N TYR A 39 16.84 19.60 -3.90
CA TYR A 39 16.90 20.08 -2.52
C TYR A 39 17.66 19.10 -1.63
N PHE A 40 17.42 17.80 -1.76
CA PHE A 40 18.04 16.81 -0.89
C PHE A 40 19.55 16.66 -1.15
N ILE A 41 20.00 16.63 -2.41
CA ILE A 41 21.42 16.54 -2.77
C ILE A 41 22.20 17.73 -2.20
N ARG A 42 21.65 18.95 -2.28
CA ARG A 42 22.26 20.15 -1.69
C ARG A 42 22.46 20.04 -0.18
N ARG A 43 21.56 19.36 0.54
CA ARG A 43 21.70 19.12 1.99
C ARG A 43 22.73 18.01 2.25
N LEU A 44 22.75 16.97 1.43
CA LEU A 44 23.69 15.86 1.57
C LEU A 44 25.15 16.29 1.35
N THR A 45 25.41 17.36 0.57
CA THR A 45 26.74 17.94 0.42
C THR A 45 27.23 18.66 1.68
N ASP A 46 26.32 19.13 2.54
CA ASP A 46 26.68 19.83 3.78
C ASP A 46 27.09 18.83 4.88
N ASP A 47 26.20 17.89 5.20
CA ASP A 47 26.42 16.84 6.20
C ASP A 47 25.59 15.59 5.84
N ARG A 48 26.22 14.71 5.07
CA ARG A 48 25.57 13.50 4.55
C ARG A 48 24.92 12.65 5.65
N LYS A 49 25.62 12.43 6.77
CA LYS A 49 25.15 11.53 7.83
C LYS A 49 23.95 12.15 8.55
N ARG A 50 24.06 13.41 8.97
CA ARG A 50 22.98 14.08 9.69
C ARG A 50 21.75 14.29 8.81
N GLU A 51 21.94 14.75 7.58
CA GLU A 51 20.82 15.09 6.69
C GLU A 51 20.10 13.84 6.16
N SER A 52 20.79 12.72 5.97
CA SER A 52 20.14 11.45 5.63
C SER A 52 19.28 10.90 6.77
N ILE A 53 19.78 10.90 8.01
CA ILE A 53 19.01 10.47 9.20
C ILE A 53 17.77 11.35 9.35
N LYS A 54 17.95 12.67 9.32
CA LYS A 54 16.85 13.64 9.47
C LYS A 54 15.78 13.49 8.38
N MET A 55 16.18 13.22 7.14
CA MET A 55 15.24 12.97 6.04
C MET A 55 14.48 11.65 6.26
N ALA A 56 15.18 10.57 6.64
CA ALA A 56 14.57 9.28 6.91
C ALA A 56 13.54 9.36 8.05
N GLU A 57 13.87 10.05 9.16
CA GLU A 57 12.94 10.31 10.27
C GLU A 57 11.71 11.11 9.81
N THR A 58 11.92 12.12 8.95
CA THR A 58 10.80 12.93 8.44
C THR A 58 9.87 12.14 7.53
N ILE A 59 10.43 11.27 6.68
CA ILE A 59 9.65 10.36 5.85
C ILE A 59 8.91 9.35 6.72
N SER A 60 9.58 8.78 7.75
CA SER A 60 8.96 7.85 8.69
C SER A 60 7.77 8.48 9.40
N ASN A 61 7.94 9.69 9.94
CA ASN A 61 6.85 10.44 10.58
C ASN A 61 5.73 10.75 9.60
N PHE A 62 6.05 11.17 8.37
CA PHE A 62 5.07 11.45 7.32
C PHE A 62 4.22 10.21 7.00
N VAL A 63 4.86 9.07 6.75
CA VAL A 63 4.16 7.80 6.46
C VAL A 63 3.33 7.34 7.65
N ASN A 64 3.85 7.46 8.87
CA ASN A 64 3.11 7.11 10.09
C ASN A 64 1.84 7.95 10.28
N THR A 65 1.83 9.21 9.84
CA THR A 65 0.59 10.00 9.86
C THR A 65 -0.52 9.37 9.03
N PHE A 66 -0.23 8.86 7.83
CA PHE A 66 -1.24 8.15 7.02
C PHE A 66 -1.66 6.82 7.64
N ILE A 67 -0.71 6.06 8.19
CA ILE A 67 -0.99 4.77 8.83
C ILE A 67 -1.93 4.93 10.03
N GLN A 68 -1.74 5.98 10.83
CA GLN A 68 -2.52 6.22 12.05
C GLN A 68 -3.82 6.98 11.80
N PHE A 69 -4.02 7.56 10.61
CA PHE A 69 -5.19 8.35 10.29
C PHE A 69 -6.44 7.46 10.14
N LYS A 70 -7.45 7.68 10.99
CA LYS A 70 -8.61 6.77 11.12
C LYS A 70 -9.78 7.07 10.17
N LYS A 71 -9.89 8.31 9.69
CA LYS A 71 -10.96 8.70 8.76
C LYS A 71 -10.57 8.29 7.33
N PRO A 72 -11.53 7.97 6.44
CA PRO A 72 -11.19 7.66 5.05
C PRO A 72 -10.43 8.81 4.38
N ILE A 73 -9.37 8.49 3.65
CA ILE A 73 -8.68 9.41 2.74
C ILE A 73 -8.99 8.97 1.32
N ILE A 74 -9.71 9.80 0.58
CA ILE A 74 -9.95 9.62 -0.85
C ILE A 74 -8.89 10.42 -1.60
N VAL A 75 -8.15 9.77 -2.49
CA VAL A 75 -7.08 10.42 -3.26
C VAL A 75 -7.55 10.59 -4.71
N ALA A 76 -7.65 11.85 -5.15
CA ALA A 76 -7.97 12.20 -6.53
C ALA A 76 -6.68 12.48 -7.31
N VAL A 77 -6.22 11.48 -8.05
CA VAL A 77 -4.98 11.54 -8.84
C VAL A 77 -5.28 12.10 -10.23
N ASN A 78 -4.89 13.35 -10.47
CA ASN A 78 -5.15 14.10 -11.71
C ASN A 78 -3.97 14.14 -12.70
N GLY A 79 -2.87 13.47 -12.38
CA GLY A 79 -1.66 13.46 -13.19
C GLY A 79 -0.64 12.46 -12.66
N PRO A 80 0.60 12.45 -13.18
CA PRO A 80 1.63 11.52 -12.75
C PRO A 80 1.90 11.57 -11.24
N ALA A 81 2.00 10.38 -10.63
CA ALA A 81 2.47 10.18 -9.27
C ALA A 81 3.75 9.32 -9.33
N THR A 82 4.91 9.97 -9.24
CA THR A 82 6.20 9.33 -9.47
C THR A 82 7.00 9.21 -8.18
N VAL A 83 7.78 8.14 -8.09
CA VAL A 83 8.74 7.87 -7.03
C VAL A 83 9.95 7.20 -7.64
N ALA A 84 11.13 7.36 -7.05
CA ALA A 84 12.33 6.67 -7.53
C ALA A 84 12.12 5.15 -7.53
N ALA A 85 12.42 4.51 -8.67
CA ALA A 85 12.18 3.07 -8.86
C ALA A 85 12.88 2.18 -7.82
N ALA A 86 14.06 2.59 -7.35
CA ALA A 86 14.77 1.91 -6.27
C ALA A 86 13.96 1.91 -4.97
N VAL A 87 13.38 3.05 -4.58
CA VAL A 87 12.55 3.18 -3.38
C VAL A 87 11.29 2.30 -3.50
N LEU A 88 10.66 2.28 -4.67
CA LEU A 88 9.50 1.43 -4.92
C LEU A 88 9.85 -0.06 -4.81
N ARG A 89 11.01 -0.47 -5.33
CA ARG A 89 11.49 -1.86 -5.25
C ARG A 89 11.72 -2.28 -3.81
N GLU A 90 12.42 -1.47 -3.01
CA GLU A 90 12.68 -1.76 -1.61
C GLU A 90 11.38 -1.80 -0.80
N SER A 91 10.49 -0.81 -0.98
CA SER A 91 9.18 -0.79 -0.33
C SER A 91 8.36 -2.04 -0.67
N LYS A 92 8.29 -2.42 -1.96
CA LYS A 92 7.63 -3.65 -2.40
C LYS A 92 8.26 -4.90 -1.78
N SER A 93 9.59 -4.94 -1.67
CA SER A 93 10.30 -6.07 -1.06
C SER A 93 9.93 -6.22 0.41
N LEU A 94 9.90 -5.12 1.18
CA LEU A 94 9.53 -5.11 2.59
C LEU A 94 8.08 -5.59 2.80
N VAL A 95 7.12 -5.02 2.07
CA VAL A 95 5.71 -5.40 2.16
C VAL A 95 5.51 -6.87 1.77
N ARG A 96 6.11 -7.30 0.65
CA ARG A 96 6.05 -8.69 0.21
C ARG A 96 6.63 -9.62 1.25
N ASN A 97 7.82 -9.33 1.79
CA ASN A 97 8.46 -10.19 2.78
C ASN A 97 7.65 -10.29 4.07
N ALA A 98 7.02 -9.19 4.52
CA ALA A 98 6.17 -9.20 5.71
C ALA A 98 4.95 -10.13 5.56
N MET A 99 4.39 -10.25 4.35
CA MET A 99 3.20 -11.06 4.10
C MET A 99 3.50 -12.46 3.52
N LYS A 100 4.69 -12.66 2.94
CA LYS A 100 5.02 -13.86 2.14
C LYS A 100 4.78 -15.15 2.91
N GLY A 101 5.33 -15.27 4.12
CA GLY A 101 5.20 -16.50 4.91
C GLY A 101 3.74 -16.82 5.27
N THR A 102 2.94 -15.79 5.61
CA THR A 102 1.52 -15.97 5.89
C THR A 102 0.74 -16.42 4.66
N LEU A 103 1.05 -15.85 3.48
CA LEU A 103 0.42 -16.22 2.21
C LEU A 103 0.80 -17.65 1.78
N GLU A 104 2.08 -18.02 1.91
CA GLU A 104 2.55 -19.38 1.60
C GLU A 104 1.88 -20.41 2.52
N GLN A 105 1.78 -20.13 3.82
CA GLN A 105 1.11 -21.02 4.76
C GLN A 105 -0.40 -21.13 4.48
N ALA A 106 -1.08 -20.03 4.13
CA ALA A 106 -2.49 -20.06 3.76
C ALA A 106 -2.70 -20.94 2.52
N ASN A 107 -1.88 -20.75 1.49
CA ASN A 107 -1.91 -21.52 0.26
C ASN A 107 -1.67 -23.03 0.50
N GLU A 108 -0.74 -23.39 1.37
CA GLU A 108 -0.50 -24.80 1.73
C GLU A 108 -1.74 -25.42 2.40
N LYS A 109 -2.35 -24.72 3.37
CA LYS A 109 -3.55 -25.20 4.06
C LYS A 109 -4.74 -25.34 3.11
N GLU A 110 -4.94 -24.37 2.22
CA GLU A 110 -5.97 -24.43 1.18
C GLU A 110 -5.76 -25.64 0.26
N CYS A 111 -4.53 -25.87 -0.20
CA CYS A 111 -4.19 -27.03 -1.02
C CYS A 111 -4.50 -28.36 -0.32
N GLU A 112 -4.17 -28.49 0.97
CA GLU A 112 -4.45 -29.71 1.72
C GLU A 112 -5.96 -29.95 1.90
N VAL A 113 -6.74 -28.89 2.12
CA VAL A 113 -8.20 -28.98 2.16
C VAL A 113 -8.75 -29.40 0.80
N LEU A 114 -8.27 -28.81 -0.30
CA LEU A 114 -8.70 -29.17 -1.66
C LEU A 114 -8.41 -30.63 -1.98
N LYS A 115 -7.19 -31.12 -1.68
CA LYS A 115 -6.83 -32.54 -1.87
C LYS A 115 -7.78 -33.47 -1.11
N ARG A 116 -8.11 -33.13 0.14
CA ARG A 116 -9.04 -33.91 0.95
C ARG A 116 -10.46 -33.91 0.39
N VAL A 117 -10.97 -32.74 0.01
CA VAL A 117 -12.33 -32.59 -0.52
C VAL A 117 -12.46 -33.31 -1.86
N TRP A 118 -11.57 -33.03 -2.81
CA TRP A 118 -11.60 -33.65 -4.13
C TRP A 118 -11.31 -35.15 -4.10
N GLY A 119 -10.50 -35.62 -3.15
CA GLY A 119 -10.27 -37.05 -2.93
C GLY A 119 -11.41 -37.77 -2.22
N SER A 120 -12.43 -37.06 -1.75
CA SER A 120 -13.58 -37.66 -1.04
C SER A 120 -14.69 -38.07 -2.01
N ALA A 121 -15.45 -39.12 -1.66
CA ALA A 121 -16.63 -39.54 -2.42
C ALA A 121 -17.63 -38.38 -2.59
N GLN A 122 -17.92 -37.65 -1.50
CA GLN A 122 -18.84 -36.51 -1.54
C GLN A 122 -18.35 -35.37 -2.44
N GLY A 123 -17.04 -35.11 -2.48
CA GLY A 123 -16.45 -34.12 -3.37
C GLY A 123 -16.59 -34.52 -4.84
N MET A 124 -16.30 -35.79 -5.16
CA MET A 124 -16.48 -36.33 -6.51
C MET A 124 -17.95 -36.30 -6.95
N ASP A 125 -18.87 -36.69 -6.08
CA ASP A 125 -20.32 -36.62 -6.34
C ASP A 125 -20.76 -35.18 -6.61
N SER A 126 -20.22 -34.22 -5.89
CA SER A 126 -20.51 -32.79 -6.10
C SER A 126 -20.01 -32.29 -7.46
N ILE A 127 -18.81 -32.73 -7.89
CA ILE A 127 -18.26 -32.41 -9.22
C ILE A 127 -19.12 -33.03 -10.33
N LEU A 128 -19.49 -34.32 -10.18
CA LEU A 128 -20.34 -35.01 -11.16
C LEU A 128 -21.70 -34.34 -11.28
N LYS A 129 -22.33 -34.00 -10.15
CA LYS A 129 -23.61 -33.28 -10.12
C LYS A 129 -23.51 -31.92 -10.82
N TYR A 130 -22.42 -31.18 -10.61
CA TYR A 130 -22.17 -29.92 -11.30
C TYR A 130 -22.05 -30.12 -12.81
N LEU A 131 -21.27 -31.10 -13.26
CA LEU A 131 -21.09 -31.41 -14.68
C LEU A 131 -22.40 -31.83 -15.35
N GLN A 132 -23.21 -32.65 -14.67
CA GLN A 132 -24.48 -33.13 -15.19
C GLN A 132 -25.49 -32.00 -15.36
N LYS A 133 -25.62 -31.13 -14.34
CA LYS A 133 -26.42 -29.91 -14.45
C LYS A 133 -25.97 -29.03 -15.63
N LYS A 134 -24.66 -28.91 -15.83
CA LYS A 134 -24.07 -28.16 -16.95
C LYS A 134 -24.42 -28.75 -18.31
N ILE A 135 -24.53 -30.07 -18.42
CA ILE A 135 -24.96 -30.77 -19.64
C ILE A 135 -26.45 -30.54 -19.88
N ASP A 136 -27.28 -30.60 -18.83
CA ASP A 136 -28.73 -30.38 -18.91
C ASP A 136 -29.11 -28.91 -19.23
N GLU A 137 -28.17 -27.98 -19.11
CA GLU A 137 -28.32 -26.56 -19.49
C GLU A 137 -28.05 -26.28 -20.98
N PHE A 138 -27.61 -27.27 -21.77
CA PHE A 138 -27.45 -27.21 -23.23
C PHE A 138 -28.58 -27.96 -23.97
#